data_AF-A0A1W1HHL9-F1
#
_entry.id   AF-A0A1W1HHL9-F1
#
_cell.length_a   1.000
_cell.length_b   1.000
_cell.length_c   1.000
_cell.angle_alpha   90.00
_cell.angle_beta   90.00
_cell.angle_gamma   90.00
#
_symmetry.space_group_name_H-M   'P 1'
#
loop_
_entity.id
_entity.type
_entity.pdbx_description
1 polymer ?
#
loop_
_entity_poly.entity_id
_entity_poly.type
_entity_poly.pdbx_seq_one_letter_code
_entity_poly.pdbx_strand_id
1 'polypeptide(L)'
;MGRTTEQKHAEQALLEREEQLKNQNQLLKEKNIALRELMSQLMMEKKSLEERVLDNVDKFILPLLDKMKNRGSQIDIGYITLLEDTLKQLTSAFGSNLTRRMPRLTPRENEICNMIRSGLTSKEIAAILNISYRSVETYRNYIRKKLGILNEKVNLATFLTTLK
;
A
#
# COMPACT_ATOMS: atom_id res chain seq x y z
N MET A 1 25.72 34.39 64.30
CA MET A 1 25.01 33.09 64.31
C MET A 1 23.94 32.95 63.22
N GLY A 2 23.28 34.03 62.74
CA GLY A 2 22.15 33.91 61.79
C GLY A 2 22.49 33.58 60.32
N ARG A 3 23.67 33.98 59.82
CA ARG A 3 24.06 33.75 58.40
C ARG A 3 24.27 32.28 58.03
N THR A 4 24.73 31.46 58.97
CA THR A 4 25.00 30.03 58.75
C THR A 4 23.73 29.18 58.76
N THR A 5 22.68 29.59 59.48
CA THR A 5 21.38 28.92 59.46
C THR A 5 20.60 29.19 58.16
N GLU A 6 20.64 30.43 57.66
CA GLU A 6 20.02 30.78 56.37
C GLU A 6 20.68 30.05 55.20
N GLN A 7 22.01 29.95 55.17
CA GLN A 7 22.72 29.18 54.14
C GLN A 7 22.36 27.69 54.18
N LYS A 8 22.30 27.07 55.36
CA LYS A 8 21.90 25.66 55.49
C LYS A 8 20.47 25.41 55.03
N HIS A 9 19.53 26.30 55.36
CA HIS A 9 18.15 26.18 54.87
C HIS A 9 18.06 26.34 53.34
N ALA A 10 18.81 27.28 52.76
CA ALA A 10 18.85 27.48 51.32
C ALA A 10 19.44 26.26 50.59
N GLU A 11 20.50 25.67 51.12
CA GLU A 11 21.14 24.46 50.58
C GLU A 11 20.20 23.25 50.65
N GLN A 12 19.51 23.07 51.77
CA GLN A 12 18.54 21.99 51.97
C GLN A 12 17.33 22.12 51.05
N ALA A 13 16.80 23.34 50.88
CA ALA A 13 15.73 23.61 49.92
C ALA A 13 16.18 23.41 48.46
N LEU A 14 17.46 23.67 48.14
CA LEU A 14 18.02 23.42 46.82
C LEU A 14 18.06 21.91 46.53
N LEU A 15 18.54 21.12 47.49
CA LEU A 15 18.57 19.65 47.44
C LEU A 15 17.18 19.04 47.23
N GLU A 16 16.19 19.51 47.99
CA GLU A 16 14.79 19.07 47.83
C GLU A 16 14.25 19.40 46.44
N ARG A 17 14.57 20.58 45.89
CA ARG A 17 14.17 20.95 44.52
C ARG A 17 14.88 20.14 43.46
N GLU A 18 16.17 19.86 43.61
CA GLU A 18 16.91 19.01 42.69
C GLU A 18 16.32 17.59 42.64
N GLU A 19 15.96 17.03 43.81
CA GLU A 19 15.30 15.74 43.90
C GLU A 19 13.91 15.77 43.24
N GLN A 20 13.10 16.80 43.50
CA GLN A 20 11.81 16.99 42.84
C GLN A 20 11.95 17.10 41.31
N LEU A 21 12.90 17.89 40.82
CA LEU A 21 13.16 18.04 39.39
C LEU A 21 13.61 16.72 38.75
N LYS A 22 14.41 15.92 39.46
CA LYS A 22 14.84 14.60 39.01
C LYS A 22 13.64 13.65 38.88
N ASN A 23 12.76 13.63 39.88
CA ASN A 23 11.54 12.83 39.88
C ASN A 23 10.56 13.26 38.78
N GLN A 24 10.37 14.56 38.58
CA GLN A 24 9.56 15.10 37.48
C GLN A 24 10.13 14.74 36.10
N ASN A 25 11.45 14.85 35.92
CA ASN A 25 12.10 14.44 34.69
C ASN A 25 11.94 12.95 34.40
N GLN A 26 12.04 12.11 35.43
CA GLN A 26 11.84 10.67 35.30
C GLN A 26 10.39 10.35 34.88
N LEU A 27 9.40 10.96 35.55
CA LEU A 27 7.99 10.81 35.20
C LEU A 27 7.70 11.30 33.77
N LEU A 28 8.32 12.39 33.34
CA LEU A 28 8.18 12.89 31.96
C LEU A 28 8.78 11.92 30.94
N LYS A 29 9.90 11.27 31.24
CA LYS A 29 10.48 10.23 30.38
C LYS A 29 9.54 9.04 30.24
N GLU A 30 8.98 8.56 31.35
CA GLU A 30 8.03 7.44 31.37
C GLU A 30 6.77 7.77 30.56
N LYS A 31 6.19 8.97 30.74
CA LYS A 31 5.05 9.45 29.94
C LYS A 31 5.38 9.52 28.45
N ASN A 32 6.56 9.99 28.08
CA ASN A 32 6.99 10.05 26.68
C ASN A 32 7.15 8.67 26.05
N ILE A 33 7.66 7.69 26.80
CA ILE A 33 7.76 6.30 26.34
C ILE A 33 6.36 5.74 26.09
N ALA A 34 5.45 5.87 27.06
CA ALA A 34 4.08 5.39 26.95
C ALA A 34 3.33 6.03 25.77
N LEU A 35 3.49 7.35 25.55
CA LEU A 35 2.91 8.05 24.41
C LEU A 35 3.43 7.54 23.06
N ARG A 36 4.73 7.27 22.95
CA ARG A 36 5.32 6.72 21.73
C ARG A 36 4.81 5.31 21.44
N GLU A 37 4.68 4.48 22.47
CA GLU A 37 4.15 3.13 22.34
C GLU A 37 2.68 3.15 21.91
N LEU A 38 1.85 3.99 22.55
CA LEU A 38 0.46 4.18 22.18
C LEU A 38 0.32 4.71 20.73
N MET A 39 1.16 5.66 20.32
CA MET A 39 1.18 6.15 18.94
C MET A 39 1.50 5.03 17.96
N SER A 40 2.49 4.19 18.27
CA SER A 40 2.84 3.02 17.46
C SER A 40 1.67 2.05 17.33
N GLN A 41 0.99 1.75 18.43
CA GLN A 41 -0.19 0.89 18.45
C GLN A 41 -1.31 1.46 17.57
N LEU A 42 -1.64 2.75 17.72
CA LEU A 42 -2.64 3.42 16.89
C LEU A 42 -2.29 3.40 15.41
N MET A 43 -1.01 3.60 15.06
CA MET A 43 -0.56 3.49 13.67
C MET A 43 -0.73 2.08 13.11
N MET A 44 -0.43 1.04 13.90
CA MET A 44 -0.62 -0.35 13.51
C MET A 44 -2.10 -0.70 13.35
N GLU A 45 -2.95 -0.29 14.30
CA GLU A 45 -4.39 -0.52 14.24
C GLU A 45 -5.01 0.16 13.02
N LYS A 46 -4.68 1.43 12.78
CA LYS A 46 -5.12 2.17 11.58
C LYS A 46 -4.74 1.41 10.32
N LYS A 47 -3.47 0.99 10.19
CA LYS A 47 -3.01 0.23 9.03
C LYS A 47 -3.75 -1.11 8.88
N SER A 48 -4.01 -1.81 9.98
CA SER A 48 -4.76 -3.07 9.95
C SER A 48 -6.21 -2.86 9.48
N LEU A 49 -6.84 -1.75 9.87
CA LEU A 49 -8.19 -1.40 9.45
C LEU A 49 -8.21 -1.07 7.96
N GLU A 50 -7.25 -0.28 7.49
CA GLU A 50 -7.05 0.02 6.06
C GLU A 50 -6.92 -1.26 5.23
N GLU A 51 -6.06 -2.20 5.65
CA GLU A 51 -5.87 -3.49 4.97
C GLU A 51 -7.15 -4.33 4.93
N ARG A 52 -7.92 -4.39 6.03
CA ARG A 52 -9.20 -5.12 6.06
C ARG A 52 -10.25 -4.51 5.13
N VAL A 53 -10.32 -3.18 5.05
CA VAL A 53 -11.27 -2.50 4.14
C VAL A 53 -10.93 -2.80 2.69
N LEU A 54 -9.64 -2.74 2.33
CA LEU A 54 -9.18 -3.08 0.98
C LEU A 54 -9.49 -4.53 0.62
N ASP A 55 -9.20 -5.47 1.53
CA ASP A 55 -9.48 -6.89 1.33
C ASP A 55 -10.98 -7.15 1.08
N ASN A 56 -11.85 -6.46 1.82
CA ASN A 56 -13.29 -6.58 1.66
C ASN A 56 -13.77 -6.03 0.31
N VAL A 57 -13.22 -4.89 -0.11
CA VAL A 57 -13.54 -4.28 -1.41
C VAL A 57 -13.13 -5.21 -2.55
N ASP A 58 -11.90 -5.74 -2.48
CA ASP A 58 -11.33 -6.57 -3.55
C ASP A 58 -11.99 -7.95 -3.63
N LYS A 59 -12.29 -8.58 -2.50
CA LYS A 59 -12.83 -9.96 -2.47
C LYS A 59 -14.34 -10.05 -2.58
N PHE A 60 -15.06 -9.00 -2.19
CA PHE A 60 -16.53 -9.04 -2.16
C PHE A 60 -17.17 -8.00 -3.06
N ILE A 61 -16.78 -6.73 -2.96
CA ILE A 61 -17.49 -5.65 -3.67
C ILE A 61 -17.17 -5.65 -5.16
N LEU A 62 -15.89 -5.65 -5.55
CA LEU A 62 -15.50 -5.65 -6.97
C LEU A 62 -16.06 -6.87 -7.73
N PRO A 63 -15.99 -8.11 -7.21
CA PRO A 63 -16.58 -9.26 -7.89
C PRO A 63 -18.10 -9.19 -8.03
N LEU A 64 -18.80 -8.52 -7.10
CA LEU A 64 -20.24 -8.26 -7.21
C LEU A 64 -20.53 -7.25 -8.34
N LEU A 65 -19.76 -6.16 -8.42
CA LEU A 65 -19.88 -5.18 -9.49
C LEU A 65 -19.61 -5.81 -10.86
N ASP A 66 -18.60 -6.67 -10.98
CA ASP A 66 -18.32 -7.41 -12.22
C ASP A 66 -19.48 -8.33 -12.62
N LYS A 67 -20.06 -9.06 -11.66
CA LYS A 67 -21.24 -9.90 -11.92
C LYS A 67 -22.44 -9.08 -12.39
N MET A 68 -22.62 -7.87 -11.85
CA MET A 68 -23.69 -6.96 -12.26
C MET A 68 -23.43 -6.39 -13.66
N LYS A 69 -22.19 -5.99 -13.99
CA LYS A 69 -21.81 -5.55 -15.35
C LYS A 69 -22.10 -6.62 -16.40
N ASN A 70 -21.82 -7.88 -16.07
CA ASN A 70 -22.00 -9.00 -16.99
C ASN A 70 -23.49 -9.41 -17.19
N ARG A 71 -24.43 -8.86 -16.41
CA ARG A 71 -25.87 -9.19 -16.47
C ARG A 71 -26.78 -8.00 -16.76
N GLY A 72 -26.25 -6.78 -16.76
CA GLY A 72 -27.02 -5.54 -16.84
C GLY A 72 -27.23 -5.01 -18.27
N SER A 73 -28.18 -4.07 -18.41
CA SER A 73 -28.36 -3.31 -19.66
C SER A 73 -27.24 -2.28 -19.86
N GLN A 74 -27.08 -1.74 -21.07
CA GLN A 74 -26.04 -0.76 -21.40
C GLN A 74 -26.03 0.47 -20.46
N ILE A 75 -27.21 0.90 -20.01
CA ILE A 75 -27.39 2.04 -19.09
C ILE A 75 -26.90 1.67 -17.68
N ASP A 76 -27.17 0.44 -17.23
CA ASP A 76 -26.74 -0.06 -15.92
C ASP A 76 -25.21 -0.20 -15.83
N ILE A 77 -24.55 -0.62 -16.92
CA ILE A 77 -23.09 -0.77 -16.99
C ILE A 77 -22.37 0.58 -16.76
N GLY A 78 -22.95 1.69 -17.25
CA GLY A 78 -22.41 3.03 -17.04
C GLY A 78 -22.40 3.43 -15.56
N TYR A 79 -23.53 3.25 -14.86
CA TYR A 79 -23.63 3.54 -13.42
C TYR A 79 -22.76 2.61 -12.58
N ILE A 80 -22.67 1.33 -12.94
CA ILE A 80 -21.81 0.37 -12.22
C ILE A 80 -20.33 0.73 -12.39
N THR A 81 -19.93 1.22 -13.57
CA THR A 81 -18.55 1.68 -13.80
C THR A 81 -18.24 2.94 -12.99
N LEU A 82 -19.17 3.90 -12.93
CA LEU A 82 -19.00 5.10 -12.09
C LEU A 82 -18.89 4.73 -10.59
N LEU A 83 -19.68 3.76 -10.13
CA LEU A 83 -19.63 3.26 -8.75
C LEU A 83 -18.29 2.59 -8.46
N GLU A 84 -17.77 1.77 -9.37
CA GLU A 84 -16.46 1.13 -9.24
C GLU A 84 -15.33 2.18 -9.16
N ASP A 85 -15.35 3.19 -10.01
CA ASP A 85 -14.36 4.27 -10.01
C ASP A 85 -14.45 5.11 -8.73
N THR A 86 -15.67 5.43 -8.28
CA THR A 86 -15.90 6.14 -7.01
C THR A 86 -15.36 5.33 -5.84
N LEU A 87 -15.61 4.02 -5.82
CA LEU A 87 -15.12 3.13 -4.78
C LEU A 87 -13.60 3.08 -4.75
N LYS A 88 -12.95 2.98 -5.92
CA LYS A 88 -11.49 3.05 -6.06
C LYS A 88 -10.91 4.39 -5.62
N GLN A 89 -11.61 5.50 -5.89
CA GLN A 89 -11.19 6.82 -5.43
C GLN A 89 -11.32 6.96 -3.91
N LEU A 90 -12.43 6.48 -3.32
CA LEU A 90 -12.64 6.50 -1.87
C LEU A 90 -11.61 5.63 -1.13
N THR A 91 -11.24 4.48 -1.72
CA THR A 91 -10.23 3.61 -1.12
C THR A 91 -8.78 4.05 -1.36
N SER A 92 -8.55 4.99 -2.30
CA SER A 92 -7.21 5.53 -2.58
C SER A 92 -6.57 6.20 -1.37
N ALA A 93 -7.38 6.83 -0.52
CA ALA A 93 -6.94 7.45 0.72
C ALA A 93 -6.45 6.44 1.77
N PHE A 94 -6.91 5.19 1.72
CA PHE A 94 -6.45 4.08 2.58
C PHE A 94 -5.21 3.38 2.03
N GLY A 95 -4.52 4.01 1.07
CA GLY A 95 -3.36 3.41 0.44
C GLY A 95 -3.72 2.35 -0.59
N SER A 96 -4.91 2.43 -1.22
CA SER A 96 -5.19 1.71 -2.48
C SER A 96 -4.35 2.28 -3.64
N ASN A 97 -3.03 2.28 -3.46
CA ASN A 97 -2.15 1.88 -4.53
C ASN A 97 -2.54 0.45 -4.86
N LEU A 98 -3.43 0.30 -5.83
CA LEU A 98 -3.86 -0.94 -6.47
C LEU A 98 -2.69 -1.67 -7.20
N THR A 99 -1.47 -1.56 -6.67
CA THR A 99 -0.20 -1.94 -7.29
C THR A 99 0.87 -2.20 -6.23
N ARG A 100 0.57 -2.90 -5.12
CA ARG A 100 1.62 -3.38 -4.20
C ARG A 100 2.16 -4.77 -4.53
N ARG A 101 1.82 -5.32 -5.70
CA ARG A 101 2.61 -6.41 -6.34
C ARG A 101 2.68 -6.34 -7.86
N MET A 102 1.81 -5.57 -8.52
CA MET A 102 1.89 -5.37 -9.96
C MET A 102 2.40 -3.96 -10.26
N PRO A 103 3.51 -3.80 -10.98
CA PRO A 103 3.91 -2.51 -11.50
C PRO A 103 2.84 -2.03 -12.48
N ARG A 104 2.57 -0.72 -12.52
CA ARG A 104 1.58 -0.14 -13.44
C ARG A 104 2.00 -0.38 -14.90
N LEU A 105 1.49 -1.47 -15.46
CA LEU A 105 1.52 -1.73 -16.89
C LEU A 105 0.55 -0.75 -17.57
N THR A 106 0.94 -0.23 -18.73
CA THR A 106 0.03 0.56 -19.57
C THR A 106 -1.11 -0.33 -20.07
N PRO A 107 -2.24 0.22 -20.53
CA PRO A 107 -3.35 -0.59 -21.08
C PRO A 107 -2.88 -1.59 -22.15
N ARG A 108 -1.96 -1.17 -23.02
CA ARG A 108 -1.39 -2.01 -24.07
C ARG A 108 -0.48 -3.11 -23.53
N GLU A 109 0.31 -2.82 -22.51
CA GLU A 109 1.13 -3.82 -21.83
C GLU A 109 0.27 -4.83 -21.05
N ASN A 110 -0.84 -4.39 -20.45
CA ASN A 110 -1.80 -5.27 -19.77
C ASN A 110 -2.51 -6.21 -20.75
N GLU A 111 -2.95 -5.69 -21.89
CA GLU A 111 -3.55 -6.47 -22.96
C GLU A 111 -2.60 -7.59 -23.42
N ILE A 112 -1.34 -7.23 -23.72
CA ILE A 112 -0.30 -8.20 -24.12
C ILE A 112 0.02 -9.17 -22.97
N CYS A 113 0.10 -8.70 -21.72
CA CYS A 113 0.34 -9.53 -20.55
C CYS A 113 -0.76 -10.59 -20.38
N ASN A 114 -2.03 -10.23 -20.58
CA ASN A 114 -3.16 -11.15 -20.49
C ASN A 114 -3.10 -12.22 -21.60
N MET A 115 -2.79 -11.82 -22.83
CA MET A 115 -2.63 -12.78 -23.93
C MET A 115 -1.48 -13.78 -23.69
N ILE A 116 -0.36 -13.31 -23.12
CA ILE A 116 0.77 -14.19 -22.74
C ILE A 116 0.34 -15.15 -21.63
N ARG A 117 -0.43 -14.68 -20.65
CA ARG A 117 -0.95 -15.53 -19.56
C ARG A 117 -1.88 -16.62 -20.10
N SER A 118 -2.64 -16.33 -21.15
CA SER A 118 -3.51 -17.28 -21.85
C SER A 118 -2.76 -18.29 -22.73
N GLY A 119 -1.43 -18.24 -22.78
CA GLY A 119 -0.60 -19.18 -23.54
C GLY A 119 -0.31 -18.79 -24.99
N LEU A 120 -0.69 -17.58 -25.41
CA LEU A 120 -0.45 -17.13 -26.78
C LEU A 120 1.03 -16.80 -27.02
N THR A 121 1.53 -17.21 -28.18
CA THR A 121 2.88 -16.91 -28.65
C THR A 121 2.98 -15.47 -29.15
N SER A 122 4.19 -14.90 -29.17
CA SER A 122 4.42 -13.54 -29.68
C SER A 122 4.01 -13.38 -31.15
N LYS A 123 3.99 -14.47 -31.94
CA LYS A 123 3.51 -14.47 -33.34
C LYS A 123 1.98 -14.36 -33.40
N GLU A 124 1.27 -15.09 -32.56
CA GLU A 124 -0.20 -15.03 -32.46
C GLU A 124 -0.64 -13.66 -31.92
N ILE A 125 0.05 -13.14 -30.90
CA ILE A 125 -0.21 -11.81 -30.36
C ILE A 125 0.00 -10.73 -31.42
N ALA A 126 1.07 -10.83 -32.22
CA ALA A 126 1.34 -9.90 -33.32
C ALA A 126 0.20 -9.91 -34.36
N ALA A 127 -0.30 -11.10 -34.71
CA ALA A 127 -1.42 -11.26 -35.64
C ALA A 127 -2.74 -10.70 -35.07
N ILE A 128 -3.06 -10.99 -33.80
CA ILE A 128 -4.28 -10.51 -33.12
C ILE A 128 -4.28 -8.99 -33.01
N LEU A 129 -3.14 -8.41 -32.62
CA LEU A 129 -3.00 -6.97 -32.40
C LEU A 129 -2.68 -6.16 -33.67
N ASN A 130 -2.51 -6.84 -34.81
CA ASN A 130 -2.06 -6.27 -36.07
C ASN A 130 -0.80 -5.38 -35.93
N ILE A 131 0.20 -5.89 -35.21
CA ILE A 131 1.49 -5.21 -35.00
C ILE A 131 2.65 -6.12 -35.37
N SER A 132 3.84 -5.56 -35.54
CA SER A 132 5.02 -6.37 -35.84
C SER A 132 5.40 -7.28 -34.67
N TYR A 133 5.97 -8.44 -34.97
CA TYR A 133 6.54 -9.35 -33.97
C TYR A 133 7.58 -8.64 -33.07
N ARG A 134 8.43 -7.78 -33.66
CA ARG A 134 9.42 -6.97 -32.92
C ARG A 134 8.76 -6.00 -31.92
N SER A 135 7.60 -5.44 -32.27
CA SER A 135 6.82 -4.60 -31.37
C SER A 135 6.36 -5.39 -30.14
N VAL A 136 5.87 -6.62 -30.33
CA VAL A 136 5.49 -7.51 -29.22
C VAL A 136 6.68 -7.82 -28.32
N GLU A 137 7.86 -8.12 -28.89
CA GLU A 137 9.08 -8.33 -28.09
C GLU A 137 9.49 -7.10 -27.28
N THR A 138 9.33 -5.91 -27.86
CA THR A 138 9.60 -4.64 -27.17
C THR A 138 8.66 -4.46 -25.97
N TYR A 139 7.36 -4.70 -26.15
CA TYR A 139 6.40 -4.67 -25.05
C TYR A 139 6.70 -5.73 -23.98
N ARG A 140 7.13 -6.94 -24.37
CA ARG A 140 7.55 -7.98 -23.41
C ARG A 140 8.74 -7.52 -22.56
N ASN A 141 9.70 -6.81 -23.14
CA ASN A 141 10.81 -6.23 -22.40
C ASN A 141 10.36 -5.13 -21.43
N TYR A 142 9.42 -4.27 -21.84
CA TYR A 142 8.83 -3.27 -20.93
C TYR A 142 8.08 -3.92 -19.79
N ILE A 143 7.30 -4.97 -20.06
CA ILE A 143 6.61 -5.76 -19.04
C ILE A 143 7.61 -6.39 -18.06
N ARG A 144 8.69 -7.02 -18.55
CA ARG A 144 9.74 -7.60 -17.68
C ARG A 144 10.46 -6.55 -16.83
N LYS A 145 10.81 -5.39 -17.43
CA LYS A 145 11.44 -4.26 -16.73
C LYS A 145 10.54 -3.73 -15.63
N LYS A 146 9.24 -3.57 -15.93
CA LYS A 146 8.25 -3.13 -14.97
C LYS A 146 8.10 -4.16 -13.85
N LEU A 147 7.98 -5.45 -14.18
CA LEU A 147 7.84 -6.57 -13.23
C LEU A 147 9.10 -6.91 -12.42
N GLY A 148 10.22 -6.21 -12.63
CA GLY A 148 11.47 -6.44 -11.91
C GLY A 148 12.27 -7.68 -12.35
N ILE A 149 11.83 -8.40 -13.38
CA ILE A 149 12.41 -9.68 -13.84
C ILE A 149 13.25 -9.56 -15.12
N LEU A 150 13.65 -8.35 -15.49
CA LEU A 150 14.38 -8.10 -16.75
C LEU A 150 15.65 -8.95 -16.87
N ASN A 151 16.41 -9.04 -15.78
CA ASN A 151 17.71 -9.72 -15.73
C ASN A 151 17.61 -11.15 -15.16
N GLU A 152 16.40 -11.62 -14.86
CA GLU A 152 16.20 -12.95 -14.30
C GLU A 152 16.00 -13.99 -15.42
N LYS A 153 16.51 -15.21 -15.22
CA LYS A 153 16.32 -16.34 -16.15
C LYS A 153 14.93 -16.98 -16.06
N VAL A 154 13.91 -16.21 -15.66
CA VAL A 154 12.54 -16.70 -15.46
C VAL A 154 11.71 -16.47 -16.73
N ASN A 155 10.96 -17.47 -17.15
CA ASN A 155 10.04 -17.35 -18.28
C ASN A 155 8.88 -16.40 -17.91
N LEU A 156 8.63 -15.37 -18.74
CA LEU A 156 7.57 -14.39 -18.49
C LEU A 156 6.19 -15.04 -18.38
N ALA A 157 5.85 -16.00 -19.23
CA ALA A 157 4.54 -16.66 -19.19
C ALA A 157 4.35 -17.47 -17.89
N THR A 158 5.37 -18.24 -17.49
CA THR A 158 5.35 -18.98 -16.22
C THR A 158 5.33 -18.06 -15.00
N PHE A 159 6.06 -16.95 -15.04
CA PHE A 159 6.02 -15.95 -13.97
C PHE A 159 4.63 -15.32 -13.82
N LEU A 160 3.99 -15.01 -14.95
CA LEU A 160 2.65 -14.42 -14.98
C LEU A 160 1.53 -15.35 -14.50
N THR A 161 1.74 -16.67 -14.48
CA THR A 161 0.80 -17.63 -13.89
C THR A 161 1.03 -17.84 -12.39
N THR A 162 2.24 -17.58 -11.88
CA THR A 162 2.56 -17.63 -10.44
C THR A 162 2.10 -16.39 -9.66
N LEU A 163 1.84 -15.29 -10.35
CA LEU A 163 1.26 -14.06 -9.80
C LEU A 163 -0.27 -14.26 -9.62
N LYS A 164 -0.67 -14.88 -8.51
CA LYS A 164 -2.05 -14.88 -8.00
C LYS A 164 -2.31 -13.64 -7.17
#